data_AF-A0A662HFJ2-F1
#
_entry.id   AF-A0A662HFJ2-F1
#
_cell.length_a   1.000
_cell.length_b   1.000
_cell.length_c   1.000
_cell.angle_alpha   90.00
_cell.angle_beta   90.00
_cell.angle_gamma   90.00
#
_symmetry.space_group_name_H-M   'P 1'
#
loop_
_entity.id
_entity.type
_entity.pdbx_description
1 polymer ?
#
loop_
_entity_poly.entity_id
_entity_poly.type
_entity_poly.pdbx_seq_one_letter_code
_entity_poly.pdbx_strand_id
1 'polypeptide(L)'
;ILEGSRQKLWDVMASYGSRYLFHYVNFDDDEMKIAYRVIVDAPGILSKVKEAIAHDFKLIMDLISPEMFKKVILNDEQKDHIWELAKWVASIRAVSRRPSYYDIESGKWRQELVHIQREAPLRVAQQLTNFVKANVLLRSLEVIDEKETLTVDDHAMKLAAKLAMNSAPPFRYKIIREISKNDSGLPLSSLCTALGYDPEKHKSMFYYHVQPLVHWGALEKDDDGNYKLPLAIHSIFKKYKVLE
;
A
#
# COMPACT_ATOMS: atom_id res chain seq x y z
N ILE A 1 -26.84 2.07 13.52
CA ILE A 1 -26.30 3.39 13.07
C ILE A 1 -24.81 3.52 13.43
N LEU A 2 -24.39 3.24 14.67
CA LEU A 2 -22.99 3.31 15.11
C LEU A 2 -22.03 2.32 14.41
N GLU A 3 -22.53 1.17 13.99
CA GLU A 3 -21.72 0.10 13.37
C GLU A 3 -21.33 0.41 11.92
N GLY A 4 -22.26 0.96 11.13
CA GLY A 4 -21.97 1.43 9.76
C GLY A 4 -21.09 2.69 9.74
N SER A 5 -21.18 3.54 10.76
CA SER A 5 -20.30 4.71 10.93
C SER A 5 -18.89 4.31 11.34
N ARG A 6 -18.73 3.27 12.19
CA ARG A 6 -17.42 2.69 12.51
C ARG A 6 -16.76 2.09 11.28
N GLN A 7 -17.46 1.28 10.48
CA GLN A 7 -16.88 0.71 9.26
C GLN A 7 -16.43 1.80 8.27
N LYS A 8 -17.26 2.83 8.06
CA LYS A 8 -16.88 4.00 7.25
C LYS A 8 -15.70 4.76 7.84
N LEU A 9 -15.61 4.92 9.15
CA LEU A 9 -14.46 5.55 9.82
C LEU A 9 -13.19 4.71 9.67
N TRP A 10 -13.30 3.37 9.74
CA TRP A 10 -12.21 2.43 9.50
C TRP A 10 -11.74 2.44 8.05
N ASP A 11 -12.66 2.47 7.09
CA ASP A 11 -12.34 2.60 5.66
C ASP A 11 -11.71 3.97 5.39
N VAL A 12 -12.23 5.03 6.03
CA VAL A 12 -11.66 6.38 6.00
C VAL A 12 -10.29 6.40 6.64
N MET A 13 -10.03 5.77 7.79
CA MET A 13 -8.73 5.71 8.46
C MET A 13 -7.72 4.83 7.74
N ALA A 14 -8.14 3.71 7.15
CA ALA A 14 -7.32 2.93 6.21
C ALA A 14 -6.98 3.77 4.97
N SER A 15 -7.91 4.62 4.54
CA SER A 15 -7.70 5.58 3.46
C SER A 15 -6.92 6.83 3.89
N TYR A 16 -6.91 7.25 5.17
CA TYR A 16 -6.35 8.54 5.63
C TYR A 16 -5.07 8.41 6.46
N GLY A 17 -4.93 7.37 7.27
CA GLY A 17 -3.67 6.99 7.92
C GLY A 17 -2.59 6.64 6.91
N SER A 18 -2.99 6.22 5.71
CA SER A 18 -2.11 6.11 4.54
C SER A 18 -1.79 7.48 3.89
N ARG A 19 -2.70 8.46 4.01
CA ARG A 19 -2.65 9.77 3.34
C ARG A 19 -1.95 10.89 4.12
N TYR A 20 -1.60 10.71 5.40
CA TYR A 20 -0.59 11.57 6.04
C TYR A 20 0.84 11.31 5.51
N LEU A 21 0.98 10.36 4.58
CA LEU A 21 2.18 10.13 3.76
C LEU A 21 2.00 10.45 2.27
N PHE A 22 0.89 11.13 1.96
CA PHE A 22 0.52 11.89 0.77
C PHE A 22 0.38 11.21 -0.61
N HIS A 23 -0.83 11.48 -1.13
CA HIS A 23 -1.31 11.59 -2.52
C HIS A 23 -1.67 10.32 -3.33
N TYR A 24 -2.86 10.44 -3.94
CA TYR A 24 -3.52 9.59 -4.96
C TYR A 24 -4.20 8.31 -4.47
N VAL A 25 -5.52 8.39 -4.29
CA VAL A 25 -6.41 7.22 -4.27
C VAL A 25 -7.23 7.23 -5.55
N ASN A 26 -7.24 6.11 -6.25
CA ASN A 26 -8.17 5.86 -7.34
C ASN A 26 -9.52 5.50 -6.74
N PHE A 27 -10.51 6.36 -6.96
CA PHE A 27 -11.92 6.01 -6.87
C PHE A 27 -12.32 5.22 -8.14
N ASP A 28 -13.40 4.43 -8.09
CA ASP A 28 -14.04 4.01 -9.34
C ASP A 28 -14.64 5.22 -10.09
N ASP A 29 -15.03 5.07 -11.36
CA ASP A 29 -15.48 6.21 -12.18
C ASP A 29 -16.79 6.86 -11.66
N ASP A 30 -17.65 6.10 -10.97
CA ASP A 30 -18.90 6.59 -10.38
C ASP A 30 -18.63 7.27 -9.02
N GLU A 31 -17.72 6.72 -8.22
CA GLU A 31 -17.21 7.33 -6.99
C GLU A 31 -16.40 8.61 -7.27
N MET A 32 -15.60 8.63 -8.34
CA MET A 32 -14.91 9.83 -8.86
C MET A 32 -15.93 10.89 -9.27
N LYS A 33 -17.01 10.52 -9.96
CA LYS A 33 -18.06 11.46 -10.38
C LYS A 33 -18.78 12.08 -9.18
N ILE A 34 -19.06 11.28 -8.15
CA ILE A 34 -19.69 11.76 -6.92
C ILE A 34 -18.72 12.65 -6.14
N ALA A 35 -17.47 12.22 -5.95
CA ALA A 35 -16.44 13.02 -5.28
C ALA A 35 -16.15 14.33 -6.04
N TYR A 36 -16.08 14.29 -7.37
CA TYR A 36 -15.91 15.45 -8.23
C TYR A 36 -17.10 16.40 -8.14
N ARG A 37 -18.35 15.90 -8.20
CA ARG A 37 -19.55 16.73 -7.97
C ARG A 37 -19.53 17.39 -6.60
N VAL A 38 -19.19 16.65 -5.54
CA VAL A 38 -19.08 17.20 -4.19
C VAL A 38 -17.97 18.26 -4.06
N ILE A 39 -16.85 18.10 -4.78
CA ILE A 39 -15.73 19.07 -4.80
C ILE A 39 -16.08 20.33 -5.61
N VAL A 40 -16.80 20.17 -6.72
CA VAL A 40 -17.23 21.26 -7.61
C VAL A 40 -18.38 22.06 -7.00
N ASP A 41 -19.37 21.38 -6.41
CA ASP A 41 -20.58 21.99 -5.85
C ASP A 41 -20.35 22.57 -4.44
N ALA A 42 -19.25 22.20 -3.77
CA ALA A 42 -18.88 22.73 -2.46
C ALA A 42 -17.36 22.94 -2.33
N PRO A 43 -16.82 24.03 -2.92
CA PRO A 43 -15.42 24.41 -2.79
C PRO A 43 -15.08 24.58 -1.30
N GLY A 44 -14.26 23.68 -0.76
CA GLY A 44 -13.87 23.66 0.65
C GLY A 44 -14.28 22.42 1.43
N ILE A 45 -15.18 21.56 0.92
CA ILE A 45 -15.51 20.27 1.58
C ILE A 45 -14.27 19.40 1.72
N LEU A 46 -13.39 19.36 0.72
CA LEU A 46 -12.16 18.57 0.82
C LEU A 46 -11.22 19.10 1.91
N SER A 47 -11.19 20.43 2.12
CA SER A 47 -10.44 21.05 3.23
C SER A 47 -11.11 20.73 4.56
N LYS A 48 -12.43 20.82 4.66
CA LYS A 48 -13.20 20.52 5.88
C LYS A 48 -13.19 19.04 6.27
N VAL A 49 -13.19 18.12 5.31
CA VAL A 49 -13.04 16.67 5.56
C VAL A 49 -11.61 16.34 5.95
N LYS A 50 -10.62 16.97 5.31
CA LYS A 50 -9.22 16.87 5.74
C LYS A 50 -9.05 17.44 7.14
N GLU A 51 -9.62 18.61 7.43
CA GLU A 51 -9.59 19.26 8.74
C GLU A 51 -10.34 18.44 9.78
N ALA A 52 -11.50 17.87 9.47
CA ALA A 52 -12.27 17.03 10.40
C ALA A 52 -11.54 15.73 10.70
N ILE A 53 -10.97 15.05 9.71
CA ILE A 53 -10.20 13.83 9.94
C ILE A 53 -8.86 14.15 10.60
N ALA A 54 -8.21 15.26 10.23
CA ALA A 54 -7.03 15.75 10.93
C ALA A 54 -7.35 16.11 12.38
N HIS A 55 -8.49 16.73 12.64
CA HIS A 55 -8.95 17.15 13.95
C HIS A 55 -9.37 15.96 14.80
N ASP A 56 -10.11 15.01 14.25
CA ASP A 56 -10.53 13.79 14.96
C ASP A 56 -9.33 12.87 15.20
N PHE A 57 -8.44 12.73 14.22
CA PHE A 57 -7.15 12.05 14.42
C PHE A 57 -6.29 12.78 15.43
N LYS A 58 -6.25 14.12 15.42
CA LYS A 58 -5.53 14.93 16.40
C LYS A 58 -6.13 14.80 17.79
N LEU A 59 -7.46 14.84 17.95
CA LEU A 59 -8.14 14.60 19.22
C LEU A 59 -7.89 13.18 19.75
N ILE A 60 -7.92 12.19 18.87
CA ILE A 60 -7.57 10.80 19.20
C ILE A 60 -6.08 10.70 19.59
N MET A 61 -5.18 11.36 18.88
CA MET A 61 -3.74 11.39 19.19
C MET A 61 -3.42 12.26 20.41
N ASP A 62 -4.24 13.24 20.74
CA ASP A 62 -4.17 14.05 21.95
C ASP A 62 -4.66 13.24 23.17
N LEU A 63 -5.58 12.29 22.95
CA LEU A 63 -6.00 11.29 23.94
C LEU A 63 -4.99 10.13 24.09
N ILE A 64 -4.21 9.84 23.05
CA ILE A 64 -3.20 8.78 23.06
C ILE A 64 -1.82 9.38 23.38
N SER A 65 -1.42 9.29 24.66
CA SER A 65 -0.08 9.74 25.06
C SER A 65 1.04 8.89 24.44
N PRO A 66 2.26 9.44 24.28
CA PRO A 66 3.44 8.65 23.89
C PRO A 66 3.68 7.43 24.78
N GLU A 67 3.31 7.51 26.06
CA GLU A 67 3.42 6.40 27.01
C GLU A 67 2.42 5.27 26.71
N MET A 68 1.21 5.58 26.26
CA MET A 68 0.25 4.56 25.78
C MET A 68 0.78 3.84 24.53
N PHE A 69 1.47 4.55 23.64
CA PHE A 69 2.13 3.97 22.48
C PHE A 69 3.25 2.99 22.82
N LYS A 70 4.00 3.26 23.91
CA LYS A 70 5.05 2.37 24.41
C LYS A 70 4.49 1.09 25.03
N LYS A 71 3.27 1.13 25.57
CA LYS A 71 2.58 -0.04 26.13
C LYS A 71 2.07 -1.03 25.09
N VAL A 72 1.98 -0.63 23.82
CA VAL A 72 1.65 -1.56 22.74
C VAL A 72 2.91 -2.30 22.31
N ILE A 73 2.95 -3.60 22.59
CA ILE A 73 4.10 -4.47 22.33
C ILE A 73 3.86 -5.32 21.09
N LEU A 74 4.91 -5.39 20.27
CA LEU A 74 5.01 -6.32 19.15
C LEU A 74 5.89 -7.49 19.60
N ASN A 75 5.47 -8.71 19.28
CA ASN A 75 6.37 -9.85 19.39
C ASN A 75 7.43 -9.82 18.26
N ASP A 76 8.45 -10.68 18.35
CA ASP A 76 9.58 -10.63 17.40
C ASP A 76 9.14 -11.00 15.97
N GLU A 77 8.25 -11.97 15.81
CA GLU A 77 7.69 -12.33 14.52
C GLU A 77 6.95 -11.15 13.84
N GLN A 78 6.17 -10.39 14.59
CA GLN A 78 5.46 -9.21 14.08
C GLN A 78 6.43 -8.08 13.69
N LYS A 79 7.52 -7.91 14.43
CA LYS A 79 8.58 -6.95 14.06
C LYS A 79 9.23 -7.36 12.74
N ASP A 80 9.52 -8.64 12.57
CA ASP A 80 10.08 -9.19 11.33
C ASP A 80 9.11 -9.01 10.16
N HIS A 81 7.82 -9.32 10.36
CA HIS A 81 6.79 -9.09 9.34
C HIS A 81 6.67 -7.61 8.94
N ILE A 82 6.70 -6.69 9.90
CA ILE A 82 6.70 -5.25 9.60
C ILE A 82 7.94 -4.87 8.80
N TRP A 83 9.11 -5.42 9.14
CA TRP A 83 10.34 -5.14 8.42
C TRP A 83 10.30 -5.65 6.98
N GLU A 84 9.79 -6.85 6.74
CA GLU A 84 9.59 -7.38 5.40
C GLU A 84 8.60 -6.54 4.59
N LEU A 85 7.45 -6.19 5.17
CA LEU A 85 6.48 -5.29 4.54
C LEU A 85 7.10 -3.92 4.22
N ALA A 86 7.94 -3.38 5.10
CA ALA A 86 8.58 -2.10 4.91
C ALA A 86 9.60 -2.10 3.76
N LYS A 87 10.44 -3.13 3.68
CA LYS A 87 11.36 -3.34 2.56
C LYS A 87 10.58 -3.44 1.24
N TRP A 88 9.49 -4.19 1.24
CA TRP A 88 8.68 -4.40 0.05
C TRP A 88 7.95 -3.13 -0.40
N VAL A 89 7.32 -2.39 0.53
CA VAL A 89 6.68 -1.10 0.24
C VAL A 89 7.68 -0.10 -0.30
N ALA A 90 8.88 -0.02 0.28
CA ALA A 90 9.95 0.84 -0.24
C ALA A 90 10.26 0.50 -1.70
N SER A 91 10.35 -0.79 -2.04
CA SER A 91 10.60 -1.26 -3.40
C SER A 91 9.45 -0.99 -4.37
N ILE A 92 8.20 -1.11 -3.92
CA ILE A 92 7.03 -0.77 -4.77
C ILE A 92 6.98 0.72 -5.09
N ARG A 93 7.28 1.55 -4.09
CA ARG A 93 7.31 3.02 -4.18
C ARG A 93 8.56 3.54 -4.89
N ALA A 94 9.46 2.67 -5.32
CA ALA A 94 10.64 3.08 -6.04
C ALA A 94 10.29 3.82 -7.34
N VAL A 95 11.01 4.90 -7.58
CA VAL A 95 10.83 5.77 -8.73
C VAL A 95 11.74 5.28 -9.84
N SER A 96 11.15 5.05 -11.00
CA SER A 96 11.86 4.78 -12.25
C SER A 96 11.28 5.67 -13.34
N ARG A 97 12.13 6.15 -14.26
CA ARG A 97 11.74 6.96 -15.42
C ARG A 97 12.02 6.21 -16.71
N ARG A 98 11.36 6.64 -17.77
CA ARG A 98 11.55 6.15 -19.13
C ARG A 98 11.98 7.32 -20.04
N PRO A 99 13.23 7.82 -19.90
CA PRO A 99 13.73 8.83 -20.83
C PRO A 99 13.73 8.29 -22.26
N SER A 100 13.40 9.16 -23.20
CA SER A 100 13.55 8.90 -24.63
C SER A 100 14.81 9.60 -25.10
N TYR A 101 15.72 8.88 -25.73
CA TYR A 101 16.91 9.47 -26.36
C TYR A 101 16.99 9.04 -27.81
N TYR A 102 17.54 9.92 -28.64
CA TYR A 102 17.74 9.63 -30.05
C TYR A 102 19.07 8.89 -30.20
N ASP A 103 19.02 7.64 -30.67
CA ASP A 103 20.22 6.87 -30.97
C ASP A 103 20.68 7.18 -32.40
N ILE A 104 21.84 7.80 -32.51
CA ILE A 104 22.45 8.24 -33.77
C ILE A 104 22.83 7.05 -34.65
N GLU A 105 23.22 5.91 -34.07
CA GLU A 105 23.66 4.73 -34.82
C GLU A 105 22.48 4.00 -35.48
N SER A 106 21.37 3.87 -34.77
CA SER A 106 20.17 3.23 -35.33
C SER A 106 19.19 4.18 -36.02
N GLY A 107 19.39 5.50 -35.90
CA GLY A 107 18.50 6.53 -36.42
C GLY A 107 17.09 6.52 -35.80
N LYS A 108 16.95 5.99 -34.57
CA LYS A 108 15.65 5.76 -33.92
C LYS A 108 15.64 6.31 -32.50
N TRP A 109 14.45 6.76 -32.07
CA TRP A 109 14.20 7.06 -30.67
C TRP A 109 14.15 5.76 -29.87
N ARG A 110 15.02 5.66 -28.86
CA ARG A 110 15.07 4.56 -27.90
C ARG A 110 14.58 5.03 -26.55
N GLN A 111 14.00 4.10 -25.80
CA GLN A 111 13.51 4.34 -24.46
C GLN A 111 14.10 3.31 -23.52
N GLU A 112 14.84 3.80 -22.54
CA GLU A 112 15.44 2.98 -21.50
C GLU A 112 14.75 3.20 -20.17
N LEU A 113 14.75 2.16 -19.34
CA LEU A 113 14.26 2.26 -17.98
C LEU A 113 15.41 2.71 -17.08
N VAL A 114 15.26 3.86 -16.45
CA VAL A 114 16.25 4.42 -15.52
C VAL A 114 15.68 4.39 -14.10
N HIS A 115 16.40 3.73 -13.21
CA HIS A 115 16.06 3.60 -11.80
C HIS A 115 16.65 4.77 -11.01
N ILE A 116 15.84 5.50 -10.24
CA ILE A 116 16.25 6.79 -9.66
C ILE A 116 16.48 6.67 -8.16
N GLN A 117 15.41 6.33 -7.43
CA GLN A 117 15.43 6.37 -5.98
C GLN A 117 14.42 5.40 -5.41
N ARG A 118 14.71 4.92 -4.20
CA ARG A 118 13.83 4.11 -3.39
C ARG A 118 13.60 4.81 -2.05
N GLU A 119 12.40 4.69 -1.49
CA GLU A 119 12.14 5.13 -0.12
C GLU A 119 13.04 4.36 0.88
N ALA A 120 13.40 4.97 1.99
CA ALA A 120 14.16 4.30 3.04
C ALA A 120 13.26 3.32 3.81
N PRO A 121 13.55 2.00 3.85
CA PRO A 121 12.71 1.02 4.53
C PRO A 121 12.49 1.33 6.01
N LEU A 122 13.49 1.91 6.70
CA LEU A 122 13.38 2.31 8.11
C LEU A 122 12.20 3.25 8.36
N ARG A 123 12.00 4.24 7.47
CA ARG A 123 10.91 5.21 7.58
C ARG A 123 9.56 4.51 7.41
N VAL A 124 9.47 3.57 6.46
CA VAL A 124 8.25 2.78 6.24
C VAL A 124 7.97 1.86 7.42
N ALA A 125 8.99 1.21 7.98
CA ALA A 125 8.84 0.33 9.14
C ALA A 125 8.30 1.10 10.35
N GLN A 126 8.79 2.33 10.57
CA GLN A 126 8.27 3.20 11.62
C GLN A 126 6.79 3.57 11.38
N GLN A 127 6.40 3.86 10.15
CA GLN A 127 5.01 4.16 9.81
C GLN A 127 4.08 2.96 10.02
N LEU A 128 4.49 1.77 9.55
CA LEU A 128 3.72 0.54 9.73
C LEU A 128 3.61 0.18 11.21
N THR A 129 4.70 0.30 11.98
CA THR A 129 4.68 0.11 13.44
C THR A 129 3.71 1.08 14.10
N ASN A 130 3.78 2.36 13.74
CA ASN A 130 2.90 3.36 14.33
C ASN A 130 1.44 3.10 14.00
N PHE A 131 1.16 2.72 12.75
CA PHE A 131 -0.16 2.34 12.28
C PHE A 131 -0.71 1.15 13.06
N VAL A 132 0.05 0.06 13.17
CA VAL A 132 -0.36 -1.14 13.92
C VAL A 132 -0.67 -0.78 15.38
N LYS A 133 0.21 -0.03 16.04
CA LYS A 133 0.02 0.39 17.44
C LYS A 133 -1.20 1.29 17.64
N ALA A 134 -1.40 2.27 16.76
CA ALA A 134 -2.58 3.13 16.79
C ALA A 134 -3.88 2.31 16.64
N ASN A 135 -3.89 1.35 15.73
CA ASN A 135 -5.07 0.50 15.50
C ASN A 135 -5.42 -0.35 16.71
N VAL A 136 -4.43 -0.85 17.45
CA VAL A 136 -4.67 -1.58 18.70
C VAL A 136 -5.26 -0.64 19.74
N LEU A 137 -4.63 0.52 19.98
CA LEU A 137 -5.09 1.49 20.96
C LEU A 137 -6.52 1.95 20.69
N LEU A 138 -6.84 2.27 19.44
CA LEU A 138 -8.17 2.68 19.00
C LEU A 138 -9.26 1.66 19.31
N ARG A 139 -8.95 0.37 19.15
CA ARG A 139 -9.89 -0.71 19.47
C ARG A 139 -9.98 -0.98 20.97
N SER A 140 -8.96 -0.61 21.72
CA SER A 140 -8.91 -0.78 23.17
C SER A 140 -9.38 0.45 23.95
N LEU A 141 -9.71 1.59 23.31
CA LEU A 141 -10.02 2.87 23.97
C LEU A 141 -11.06 2.79 25.10
N GLU A 142 -12.00 1.86 25.04
CA GLU A 142 -13.06 1.68 26.05
C GLU A 142 -12.57 0.93 27.32
N VAL A 143 -11.37 0.32 27.28
CA VAL A 143 -10.87 -0.64 28.30
C VAL A 143 -9.45 -0.32 28.76
N ILE A 144 -8.82 0.79 28.32
CA ILE A 144 -7.46 1.12 28.73
C ILE A 144 -7.46 1.54 30.21
N ASP A 145 -7.19 0.58 31.09
CA ASP A 145 -6.61 0.87 32.39
C ASP A 145 -5.14 1.29 32.15
N GLU A 146 -4.69 2.34 32.82
CA GLU A 146 -3.35 2.91 32.63
C GLU A 146 -2.21 1.92 32.97
N LYS A 147 -2.52 0.74 33.53
CA LYS A 147 -1.52 -0.24 33.95
C LYS A 147 -1.35 -1.43 33.01
N GLU A 148 -2.20 -1.60 32.01
CA GLU A 148 -2.17 -2.81 31.18
C GLU A 148 -1.30 -2.67 29.93
N THR A 149 -0.53 -3.71 29.63
CA THR A 149 0.26 -3.82 28.40
C THR A 149 -0.63 -4.40 27.32
N LEU A 150 -0.72 -3.74 26.16
CA LEU A 150 -1.48 -4.24 25.02
C LEU A 150 -0.55 -4.97 24.06
N THR A 151 -0.98 -6.10 23.52
CA THR A 151 -0.23 -6.81 22.48
C THR A 151 -0.88 -6.56 21.13
N VAL A 152 -0.06 -6.42 20.09
CA VAL A 152 -0.56 -6.35 18.71
C VAL A 152 -1.26 -7.65 18.34
N ASP A 153 -2.48 -7.54 17.82
CA ASP A 153 -3.26 -8.65 17.29
C ASP A 153 -3.07 -8.83 15.77
N ASP A 154 -3.54 -9.98 15.27
CA ASP A 154 -3.51 -10.31 13.85
C ASP A 154 -4.36 -9.36 13.00
N HIS A 155 -5.39 -8.74 13.59
CA HIS A 155 -6.23 -7.78 12.88
C HIS A 155 -5.44 -6.51 12.53
N ALA A 156 -4.67 -5.95 13.46
CA ALA A 156 -3.82 -4.79 13.19
C ALA A 156 -2.74 -5.12 12.16
N MET A 157 -2.15 -6.31 12.22
CA MET A 157 -1.19 -6.78 11.22
C MET A 157 -1.82 -6.99 9.83
N LYS A 158 -3.05 -7.53 9.77
CA LYS A 158 -3.84 -7.62 8.53
C LYS A 158 -4.06 -6.25 7.90
N LEU A 159 -4.43 -5.25 8.69
CA LEU A 159 -4.60 -3.88 8.21
C LEU A 159 -3.28 -3.29 7.69
N ALA A 160 -2.16 -3.54 8.38
CA ALA A 160 -0.84 -3.06 7.95
C ALA A 160 -0.39 -3.71 6.64
N ALA A 161 -0.65 -5.00 6.46
CA ALA A 161 -0.35 -5.71 5.22
C ALA A 161 -1.26 -5.24 4.05
N LYS A 162 -2.55 -4.98 4.31
CA LYS A 162 -3.46 -4.34 3.34
C LYS A 162 -2.97 -2.94 2.95
N LEU A 163 -2.54 -2.15 3.93
CA LEU A 163 -1.95 -0.81 3.72
C LEU A 163 -0.66 -0.87 2.88
N ALA A 164 0.20 -1.85 3.16
CA ALA A 164 1.42 -2.09 2.39
C ALA A 164 1.09 -2.41 0.91
N MET A 165 0.13 -3.30 0.65
CA MET A 165 -0.31 -3.62 -0.72
C MET A 165 -0.89 -2.39 -1.44
N ASN A 166 -1.71 -1.60 -0.74
CA ASN A 166 -2.33 -0.39 -1.27
C ASN A 166 -1.35 0.79 -1.45
N SER A 167 -0.09 0.63 -1.08
CA SER A 167 0.95 1.64 -1.29
C SER A 167 1.46 1.70 -2.74
N ALA A 168 1.02 0.78 -3.58
CA ALA A 168 1.36 0.74 -5.00
C ALA A 168 0.53 1.74 -5.83
N PRO A 169 1.12 2.39 -6.85
CA PRO A 169 0.35 3.13 -7.84
C PRO A 169 -0.75 2.26 -8.47
N PRO A 170 -1.93 2.80 -8.83
CA PRO A 170 -3.12 2.00 -9.11
C PRO A 170 -2.94 0.87 -10.14
N PHE A 171 -2.15 1.10 -11.20
CA PHE A 171 -1.89 0.07 -12.19
C PHE A 171 -0.93 -1.03 -11.68
N ARG A 172 0.11 -0.64 -10.93
CA ARG A 172 1.01 -1.60 -10.25
C ARG A 172 0.27 -2.37 -9.16
N TYR A 173 -0.66 -1.73 -8.46
CA TYR A 173 -1.55 -2.40 -7.52
C TYR A 173 -2.34 -3.53 -8.19
N LYS A 174 -2.97 -3.26 -9.35
CA LYS A 174 -3.70 -4.29 -10.12
C LYS A 174 -2.78 -5.45 -10.50
N ILE A 175 -1.58 -5.16 -10.98
CA ILE A 175 -0.56 -6.18 -11.30
C ILE A 175 -0.20 -7.02 -10.07
N ILE A 176 0.18 -6.37 -8.98
CA ILE A 176 0.59 -7.03 -7.73
C ILE A 176 -0.55 -7.90 -7.20
N ARG A 177 -1.77 -7.37 -7.17
CA ARG A 177 -2.96 -8.09 -6.72
C ARG A 177 -3.20 -9.34 -7.57
N GLU A 178 -3.04 -9.25 -8.89
CA GLU A 178 -3.24 -10.40 -9.77
C GLU A 178 -2.17 -11.47 -9.59
N ILE A 179 -0.90 -11.07 -9.49
CA ILE A 179 0.22 -11.97 -9.16
C ILE A 179 -0.01 -12.63 -7.79
N SER A 180 -0.51 -11.87 -6.81
CA SER A 180 -0.71 -12.36 -5.44
C SER A 180 -1.72 -13.51 -5.36
N LYS A 181 -2.62 -13.65 -6.33
CA LYS A 181 -3.61 -14.74 -6.39
C LYS A 181 -3.02 -16.06 -6.88
N ASN A 182 -1.79 -16.07 -7.39
CA ASN A 182 -1.17 -17.22 -8.02
C ASN A 182 0.17 -17.57 -7.35
N ASP A 183 0.18 -18.62 -6.53
CA ASP A 183 1.36 -19.05 -5.76
C ASP A 183 2.55 -19.41 -6.66
N SER A 184 2.29 -19.94 -7.87
CA SER A 184 3.31 -20.27 -8.87
C SER A 184 3.79 -19.06 -9.70
N GLY A 185 3.21 -17.88 -9.51
CA GLY A 185 3.47 -16.71 -10.33
C GLY A 185 2.77 -16.76 -11.69
N LEU A 186 2.93 -15.68 -12.46
CA LEU A 186 2.29 -15.52 -13.78
C LEU A 186 3.29 -15.00 -14.81
N PRO A 187 3.31 -15.56 -16.04
CA PRO A 187 4.08 -14.95 -17.12
C PRO A 187 3.42 -13.63 -17.56
N LEU A 188 4.20 -12.75 -18.19
CA LEU A 188 3.74 -11.41 -18.55
C LEU A 188 2.51 -11.41 -19.46
N SER A 189 2.39 -12.39 -20.36
CA SER A 189 1.24 -12.56 -21.26
C SER A 189 -0.04 -12.89 -20.49
N SER A 190 0.02 -13.85 -19.56
CA SER A 190 -1.13 -14.21 -18.71
C SER A 190 -1.56 -13.04 -17.83
N LEU A 191 -0.60 -12.26 -17.32
CA LEU A 191 -0.90 -11.04 -16.56
C LEU A 191 -1.62 -9.97 -17.41
N CYS A 192 -1.22 -9.80 -18.68
CA CYS A 192 -1.92 -8.92 -19.62
C CYS A 192 -3.37 -9.37 -19.80
N THR A 193 -3.58 -10.65 -20.11
CA THR A 193 -4.91 -11.23 -20.34
C THR A 193 -5.78 -11.13 -19.10
N ALA A 194 -5.25 -11.44 -17.91
CA ALA A 194 -5.99 -11.38 -16.64
C ALA A 194 -6.47 -9.95 -16.30
N LEU A 195 -5.74 -8.93 -16.74
CA LEU A 195 -6.12 -7.53 -16.58
C LEU A 195 -6.93 -6.97 -17.77
N GLY A 196 -7.32 -7.81 -18.73
CA GLY A 196 -8.17 -7.44 -19.86
C GLY A 196 -7.44 -6.81 -21.06
N TYR A 197 -6.13 -7.02 -21.19
CA TYR A 197 -5.31 -6.46 -22.28
C TYR A 197 -4.85 -7.53 -23.26
N ASP A 198 -4.78 -7.15 -24.54
CA ASP A 198 -4.19 -7.96 -25.61
C ASP A 198 -2.65 -8.06 -25.43
N PRO A 199 -2.08 -9.26 -25.18
CA PRO A 199 -0.64 -9.43 -24.98
C PRO A 199 0.21 -8.96 -26.16
N GLU A 200 -0.25 -9.14 -27.40
CA GLU A 200 0.53 -8.77 -28.60
C GLU A 200 0.70 -7.26 -28.71
N LYS A 201 -0.28 -6.50 -28.20
CA LYS A 201 -0.28 -5.04 -28.24
C LYS A 201 0.28 -4.38 -26.98
N HIS A 202 0.10 -5.01 -25.82
CA HIS A 202 0.32 -4.35 -24.51
C HIS A 202 1.45 -4.95 -23.68
N LYS A 203 2.09 -6.04 -24.10
CA LYS A 203 3.17 -6.68 -23.33
C LYS A 203 4.33 -5.72 -23.02
N SER A 204 4.66 -4.80 -23.93
CA SER A 204 5.68 -3.78 -23.69
C SER A 204 5.29 -2.82 -22.57
N MET A 205 4.02 -2.35 -22.52
CA MET A 205 3.51 -1.51 -21.44
C MET A 205 3.67 -2.23 -20.08
N PHE A 206 3.23 -3.48 -19.99
CA PHE A 206 3.34 -4.27 -18.76
C PHE A 206 4.79 -4.49 -18.34
N TYR A 207 5.69 -4.76 -19.30
CA TYR A 207 7.11 -4.87 -19.04
C TYR A 207 7.65 -3.63 -18.30
N TYR A 208 7.28 -2.41 -18.72
CA TYR A 208 7.73 -1.18 -18.04
C TYR A 208 7.15 -0.97 -16.64
N HIS A 209 6.03 -1.62 -16.31
CA HIS A 209 5.48 -1.58 -14.95
C HIS A 209 6.05 -2.67 -14.05
N VAL A 210 6.33 -3.85 -14.60
CA VAL A 210 6.82 -5.03 -13.87
C VAL A 210 8.32 -4.98 -13.65
N GLN A 211 9.11 -4.55 -14.63
CA GLN A 211 10.57 -4.52 -14.51
C GLN A 211 11.10 -3.67 -13.35
N PRO A 212 10.59 -2.45 -13.07
CA PRO A 212 10.96 -1.75 -11.86
C PRO A 212 10.69 -2.56 -10.59
N LEU A 213 9.56 -3.26 -10.53
CA LEU A 213 9.20 -4.06 -9.36
C LEU A 213 10.17 -5.23 -9.17
N VAL A 214 10.62 -5.86 -10.26
CA VAL A 214 11.64 -6.92 -10.19
C VAL A 214 12.99 -6.35 -9.78
N HIS A 215 13.45 -5.28 -10.44
CA HIS A 215 14.73 -4.65 -10.16
C HIS A 215 14.87 -4.25 -8.68
N TRP A 216 13.81 -3.70 -8.08
CA TRP A 216 13.81 -3.28 -6.69
C TRP A 216 13.45 -4.40 -5.71
N GLY A 217 13.15 -5.62 -6.16
CA GLY A 217 12.80 -6.76 -5.31
C GLY A 217 11.38 -6.71 -4.72
N ALA A 218 10.47 -5.95 -5.33
CA ALA A 218 9.04 -6.02 -5.03
C ALA A 218 8.36 -7.23 -5.70
N LEU A 219 8.94 -7.74 -6.78
CA LEU A 219 8.56 -8.98 -7.44
C LEU A 219 9.82 -9.81 -7.69
N GLU A 220 9.65 -11.11 -7.81
CA GLU A 220 10.67 -12.04 -8.29
C GLU A 220 10.27 -12.54 -9.67
N LYS A 221 11.26 -12.83 -10.50
CA LYS A 221 11.07 -13.51 -11.79
C LYS A 221 11.82 -14.83 -11.74
N ASP A 222 11.14 -15.94 -11.99
CA ASP A 222 11.77 -17.26 -12.05
C ASP A 222 12.36 -17.57 -13.43
N ASP A 223 12.99 -18.74 -13.55
CA ASP A 223 13.67 -19.19 -14.77
C ASP A 223 12.68 -19.45 -15.92
N ASP A 224 11.43 -19.82 -15.59
CA ASP A 224 10.33 -19.99 -16.55
C ASP A 224 9.74 -18.65 -17.02
N GLY A 225 10.19 -17.55 -16.41
CA GLY A 225 9.78 -16.19 -16.74
C GLY A 225 8.46 -15.76 -16.10
N ASN A 226 7.99 -16.48 -15.09
CA ASN A 226 6.84 -16.11 -14.28
C ASN A 226 7.24 -15.07 -13.24
N TYR A 227 6.34 -14.12 -12.98
CA TYR A 227 6.49 -13.11 -11.96
C TYR A 227 5.69 -13.52 -10.73
N LYS A 228 6.33 -13.49 -9.57
CA LYS A 228 5.74 -13.85 -8.28
C LYS A 228 6.09 -12.85 -7.18
N LEU A 229 5.34 -12.89 -6.09
CA LEU A 229 5.72 -12.17 -4.88
C LEU A 229 6.95 -12.83 -4.24
N PRO A 230 7.83 -12.06 -3.57
CA PRO A 230 8.84 -12.65 -2.70
C PRO A 230 8.20 -13.55 -1.64
N LEU A 231 8.84 -14.69 -1.35
CA LEU A 231 8.29 -15.73 -0.46
C LEU A 231 7.84 -15.18 0.90
N ALA A 232 8.63 -14.29 1.50
CA ALA A 232 8.33 -13.65 2.78
C ALA A 232 7.02 -12.84 2.71
N ILE A 233 6.83 -12.06 1.65
CA ILE A 233 5.63 -11.23 1.46
C ILE A 233 4.40 -12.09 1.19
N HIS A 234 4.55 -13.10 0.34
CA HIS A 234 3.48 -14.06 0.08
C HIS A 234 3.03 -14.76 1.38
N SER A 235 3.99 -15.20 2.21
CA SER A 235 3.71 -15.85 3.49
C SER A 235 2.98 -14.92 4.46
N ILE A 236 3.40 -13.65 4.56
CA ILE A 236 2.73 -12.63 5.37
C ILE A 236 1.29 -12.40 4.90
N PHE A 237 1.08 -12.28 3.59
CA PHE A 237 -0.24 -12.05 3.01
C PHE A 237 -1.20 -13.23 3.25
N LYS A 238 -0.68 -14.45 3.16
CA LYS A 238 -1.42 -15.68 3.47
C LYS A 238 -1.76 -15.76 4.95
N LYS A 239 -0.78 -15.55 5.85
CA LYS A 239 -0.96 -15.56 7.31
C LYS A 239 -2.05 -14.59 7.74
N TYR A 240 -2.02 -13.36 7.23
CA TYR A 240 -2.99 -12.34 7.61
C TYR A 240 -4.22 -12.25 6.69
N LYS A 241 -4.42 -13.23 5.79
CA LYS A 241 -5.62 -13.30 4.91
C LYS A 241 -5.88 -11.98 4.19
N VAL A 242 -4.83 -11.40 3.60
CA VAL A 242 -4.87 -10.07 2.97
C VAL A 242 -5.68 -10.08 1.67
N LEU A 243 -5.70 -11.23 1.00
CA LEU A 243 -6.31 -11.45 -0.31
C LEU A 243 -7.78 -11.94 -0.23
N GLU A 244 -8.26 -12.20 0.99
CA GLU A 244 -9.67 -12.46 1.35
C GLU A 244 -10.38 -11.15 1.75
#